data_AF-A0A838JAP4-F1
#
_entry.id   AF-A0A838JAP4-F1
#
_cell.length_a   1.000
_cell.length_b   1.000
_cell.length_c   1.000
_cell.angle_alpha   90.00
_cell.angle_beta   90.00
_cell.angle_gamma   90.00
#
_symmetry.space_group_name_H-M   'P 1'
#
loop_
_entity.id
_entity.type
_entity.pdbx_description
1 polymer ?
#
loop_
_entity_poly.entity_id
_entity_poly.type
_entity_poly.pdbx_seq_one_letter_code
_entity_poly.pdbx_strand_id
1 'polypeptide(L)'
;MKRNFSLLLDFMLPGLVLLDLVLVGAILLRAPLLLRAPYFGTTLFTILFLLLYGGVGVGFPRLVRSARVKDVLWQATWIGPLVGLFFAVSIIIEYFVDLNLTGNLLSTFGFMGLILLTFIGAGVRGMQITGSWLLGVLCSVWSALLGVLIALLCGMTISMFFLQRLEAISADYVPGALSDPATSALFSTLDNASSHLFEGPIYAALLGALGALIFTRFFTRRRRFLSQAK
;
A
#
# COMPACT_ATOMS: atom_id res chain seq x y z
N MET A 1 14.93 -9.51 -25.09
CA MET A 1 13.60 -9.37 -24.46
C MET A 1 13.36 -8.02 -23.73
N LYS A 2 14.03 -6.89 -24.07
CA LYS A 2 14.03 -5.66 -23.23
C LYS A 2 12.86 -4.68 -23.42
N ARG A 3 11.90 -4.92 -24.31
CA ARG A 3 11.01 -3.84 -24.84
C ARG A 3 9.60 -3.75 -24.24
N ASN A 4 9.09 -4.77 -23.55
CA ASN A 4 7.73 -4.74 -22.98
C ASN A 4 7.69 -4.33 -21.49
N PHE A 5 8.85 -4.14 -20.88
CA PHE A 5 8.97 -3.95 -19.42
C PHE A 5 8.69 -2.52 -18.94
N SER A 6 8.82 -1.52 -19.83
CA SER A 6 8.49 -0.13 -19.48
C SER A 6 6.99 0.05 -19.25
N LEU A 7 6.15 -0.67 -20.01
CA LEU A 7 4.69 -0.52 -19.93
C LEU A 7 4.14 -0.84 -18.53
N LEU A 8 4.56 -1.96 -17.93
CA LEU A 8 4.06 -2.32 -16.59
C LEU A 8 4.45 -1.26 -15.55
N LEU A 9 5.71 -0.81 -15.54
CA LEU A 9 6.19 0.20 -14.61
C LEU A 9 5.51 1.56 -14.84
N ASP A 10 5.34 1.96 -16.10
CA ASP A 10 4.83 3.27 -16.51
C ASP A 10 3.31 3.41 -16.29
N PHE A 11 2.56 2.31 -16.32
CA PHE A 11 1.10 2.34 -16.27
C PHE A 11 0.49 1.79 -14.98
N MET A 12 1.17 0.92 -14.23
CA MET A 12 0.53 0.24 -13.10
C MET A 12 0.19 1.20 -11.96
N LEU A 13 1.14 2.02 -11.50
CA LEU A 13 0.88 2.97 -10.41
C LEU A 13 -0.15 4.04 -10.82
N PRO A 14 0.00 4.74 -11.97
CA PRO A 14 -1.00 5.73 -12.40
C PRO A 14 -2.36 5.12 -12.70
N GLY A 15 -2.40 3.90 -13.23
CA GLY A 15 -3.64 3.17 -13.50
C GLY A 15 -4.40 2.83 -12.23
N LEU A 16 -3.70 2.32 -11.20
CA LEU A 16 -4.31 2.07 -9.89
C LEU A 16 -4.83 3.35 -9.24
N VAL A 17 -4.03 4.42 -9.26
CA VAL A 17 -4.46 5.74 -8.76
C VAL A 17 -5.73 6.24 -9.47
N LEU A 18 -5.80 6.09 -10.79
CA LEU A 18 -6.99 6.49 -11.55
C LEU A 18 -8.22 5.69 -11.14
N LEU A 19 -8.08 4.38 -10.96
CA LEU A 19 -9.17 3.51 -10.50
C LEU A 19 -9.64 3.90 -9.09
N ASP A 20 -8.70 4.15 -8.17
CA ASP A 20 -9.00 4.60 -6.81
C ASP A 20 -9.71 5.96 -6.81
N LEU A 21 -9.26 6.92 -7.64
CA LEU A 21 -9.92 8.22 -7.78
C LEU A 21 -11.34 8.09 -8.34
N VAL A 22 -11.57 7.17 -9.28
CA VAL A 22 -12.92 6.88 -9.78
C VAL A 22 -13.81 6.32 -8.67
N LEU A 23 -13.28 5.41 -7.84
CA LEU A 23 -14.02 4.87 -6.70
C LEU A 23 -14.29 5.92 -5.62
N VAL A 24 -13.32 6.78 -5.29
CA VAL A 24 -13.54 7.94 -4.42
C VAL A 24 -14.66 8.83 -5.00
N GLY A 25 -14.63 9.13 -6.30
CA GLY A 25 -15.69 9.87 -6.97
C GLY A 25 -17.07 9.19 -6.83
N ALA A 26 -17.14 7.87 -7.03
CA ALA A 26 -18.36 7.10 -6.88
C ALA A 26 -18.89 7.09 -5.43
N ILE A 27 -17.99 7.00 -4.44
CA ILE A 27 -18.33 7.14 -3.02
C ILE A 27 -18.93 8.52 -2.74
N LEU A 28 -18.32 9.60 -3.25
CA LEU A 28 -18.79 10.96 -3.02
C LEU A 28 -20.12 11.27 -3.71
N LEU A 29 -20.38 10.66 -4.87
CA LEU A 29 -21.69 10.73 -5.52
C LEU A 29 -22.78 10.03 -4.69
N ARG A 30 -22.43 8.92 -4.04
CA ARG A 30 -23.36 8.14 -3.19
C ARG A 30 -23.57 8.77 -1.81
N ALA A 31 -22.53 9.42 -1.27
CA ALA A 31 -22.52 10.03 0.05
C ALA A 31 -22.06 11.50 -0.01
N PRO A 32 -22.89 12.42 -0.55
CA PRO A 32 -22.51 13.82 -0.73
C PRO A 32 -22.27 14.57 0.58
N LEU A 33 -22.73 14.03 1.72
CA LEU A 33 -22.44 14.58 3.05
C LEU A 33 -20.95 14.60 3.38
N LEU A 34 -20.15 13.71 2.76
CA LEU A 34 -18.69 13.65 2.96
C LEU A 34 -17.94 14.87 2.38
N LEU A 35 -18.63 15.68 1.57
CA LEU A 35 -18.13 16.97 1.08
C LEU A 35 -18.35 18.13 2.07
N ARG A 36 -18.97 17.87 3.23
CA ARG A 36 -19.25 18.88 4.25
C ARG A 36 -18.33 18.69 5.46
N ALA A 37 -18.18 19.75 6.25
CA ALA A 37 -17.52 19.65 7.55
C ALA A 37 -18.31 18.71 8.49
N PRO A 38 -17.63 17.88 9.31
CA PRO A 38 -16.17 17.78 9.48
C PRO A 38 -15.45 16.83 8.50
N TYR A 39 -16.17 16.05 7.69
CA TYR A 39 -15.64 14.94 6.88
C TYR A 39 -14.81 15.36 5.66
N PHE A 40 -14.99 16.61 5.22
CA PHE A 40 -14.29 17.15 4.05
C PHE A 40 -12.76 17.02 4.13
N GLY A 41 -12.19 17.13 5.33
CA GLY A 41 -10.74 17.02 5.56
C GLY A 41 -10.17 15.68 5.11
N THR A 42 -10.77 14.58 5.57
CA THR A 42 -10.38 13.20 5.20
C THR A 42 -10.51 12.98 3.69
N THR A 43 -11.65 13.39 3.10
CA THR A 43 -11.89 13.27 1.66
C THR A 43 -10.82 14.00 0.84
N LEU A 44 -10.54 15.26 1.19
CA LEU A 44 -9.55 16.07 0.50
C LEU A 44 -8.15 15.48 0.65
N PHE A 45 -7.80 15.01 1.85
CA PHE A 45 -6.52 14.37 2.11
C PHE A 45 -6.31 13.13 1.24
N THR A 46 -7.30 12.24 1.16
CA THR A 46 -7.27 11.05 0.29
C THR A 46 -7.06 11.43 -1.17
N ILE A 47 -7.82 12.40 -1.69
CA ILE A 47 -7.69 12.87 -3.09
C ILE A 47 -6.29 13.43 -3.35
N LEU A 48 -5.78 14.30 -2.46
CA LEU A 48 -4.46 14.92 -2.63
C LEU A 48 -3.33 13.89 -2.61
N PHE A 49 -3.39 12.89 -1.73
CA PHE A 49 -2.39 11.81 -1.70
C PHE A 49 -2.45 10.92 -2.92
N LEU A 50 -3.65 10.58 -3.41
CA LEU A 50 -3.80 9.83 -4.67
C LEU A 50 -3.22 10.61 -5.85
N LEU A 51 -3.50 11.92 -5.95
CA LEU A 51 -2.93 12.77 -6.99
C LEU A 51 -1.39 12.87 -6.88
N LEU A 52 -0.87 13.00 -5.66
CA LEU A 52 0.58 12.96 -5.41
C LEU A 52 1.18 11.65 -5.90
N TYR A 53 0.54 10.51 -5.60
CA TYR A 53 1.01 9.20 -6.02
C TYR A 53 0.94 9.04 -7.53
N GLY A 54 -0.13 9.49 -8.18
CA GLY A 54 -0.22 9.52 -9.63
C GLY A 54 0.90 10.35 -10.27
N GLY A 55 1.16 11.55 -9.71
CA GLY A 55 2.25 12.43 -10.15
C GLY A 55 3.63 11.78 -9.99
N VAL A 56 3.90 11.15 -8.85
CA VAL A 56 5.13 10.38 -8.60
C VAL A 56 5.23 9.18 -9.53
N GLY A 57 4.14 8.44 -9.74
CA GLY A 57 4.05 7.27 -10.62
C GLY A 57 4.36 7.57 -12.07
N VAL A 58 3.85 8.68 -12.60
CA VAL A 58 4.11 9.12 -13.98
C VAL A 58 5.49 9.78 -14.09
N GLY A 59 5.81 10.68 -13.15
CA GLY A 59 6.99 11.53 -13.23
C GLY A 59 8.28 10.80 -12.91
N PHE A 60 8.32 10.04 -11.81
CA PHE A 60 9.57 9.49 -11.29
C PHE A 60 10.25 8.49 -12.26
N PRO A 61 9.56 7.49 -12.84
CA PRO A 61 10.19 6.57 -13.80
C PRO A 61 10.72 7.25 -15.06
N ARG A 62 10.05 8.33 -15.51
CA ARG A 62 10.42 9.09 -16.71
C ARG A 62 11.61 10.02 -16.50
N LEU A 63 11.70 10.65 -15.32
CA LEU A 63 12.76 11.59 -14.98
C LEU A 63 14.07 10.88 -14.61
N VAL A 64 13.99 9.66 -14.08
CA VAL A 64 15.16 8.89 -13.67
C VAL A 64 15.93 8.34 -14.87
N ARG A 65 17.21 8.75 -14.99
CA ARG A 65 18.14 8.22 -16.00
C ARG A 65 18.97 7.02 -15.52
N SER A 66 19.11 6.84 -14.21
CA SER A 66 19.95 5.79 -13.62
C SER A 66 19.37 4.39 -13.83
N ALA A 67 20.13 3.50 -14.49
CA ALA A 67 19.75 2.11 -14.69
C ALA A 67 19.51 1.37 -13.36
N ARG A 68 20.34 1.62 -12.33
CA ARG A 68 20.19 1.00 -11.01
C ARG A 68 18.86 1.33 -10.34
N VAL A 69 18.40 2.58 -10.49
CA VAL A 69 17.11 3.00 -9.94
C VAL A 69 15.97 2.33 -10.72
N LYS A 70 16.07 2.25 -12.05
CA LYS A 70 15.07 1.54 -12.88
C LYS A 70 14.96 0.06 -12.51
N ASP A 71 16.09 -0.62 -12.28
CA ASP A 71 16.11 -2.02 -11.86
C ASP A 71 15.42 -2.21 -10.51
N VAL A 72 15.60 -1.26 -9.57
CA VAL A 72 14.93 -1.28 -8.27
C VAL A 72 13.43 -1.05 -8.39
N LEU A 73 13.01 -0.03 -9.15
CA LEU A 73 11.60 0.25 -9.39
C LEU A 73 10.90 -0.94 -10.06
N TRP A 74 11.61 -1.60 -10.98
CA TRP A 74 11.12 -2.82 -11.61
C TRP A 74 10.87 -3.94 -10.59
N GLN A 75 11.84 -4.22 -9.71
CA GLN A 75 11.66 -5.25 -8.67
C GLN A 75 10.54 -4.88 -7.69
N ALA A 76 10.48 -3.62 -7.27
CA ALA A 76 9.43 -3.12 -6.40
C ALA A 76 8.04 -3.24 -7.05
N THR A 77 7.94 -3.10 -8.37
CA THR A 77 6.68 -3.27 -9.11
C THR A 77 6.16 -4.70 -9.08
N TRP A 78 7.02 -5.71 -8.88
CA TRP A 78 6.61 -7.10 -8.65
C TRP A 78 6.30 -7.41 -7.19
N ILE A 79 7.02 -6.80 -6.26
CA ILE A 79 6.79 -7.00 -4.83
C ILE A 79 5.50 -6.28 -4.38
N GLY A 80 5.19 -5.12 -4.95
CA GLY A 80 3.99 -4.34 -4.62
C GLY A 80 2.67 -5.11 -4.74
N PRO A 81 2.39 -5.80 -5.86
CA PRO A 81 1.23 -6.68 -6.00
C PRO A 81 1.14 -7.77 -4.94
N LEU A 82 2.27 -8.32 -4.50
CA LEU A 82 2.28 -9.32 -3.43
C LEU A 82 1.86 -8.70 -2.09
N VAL A 83 2.35 -7.49 -1.78
CA VAL A 83 1.88 -6.73 -0.61
C VAL A 83 0.39 -6.44 -0.71
N GLY A 84 -0.07 -5.98 -1.88
CA GLY A 84 -1.47 -5.71 -2.16
C GLY A 84 -2.36 -6.95 -2.03
N LEU A 85 -1.86 -8.11 -2.44
CA LEU A 85 -2.56 -9.39 -2.26
C LEU A 85 -2.74 -9.73 -0.78
N PHE A 86 -1.72 -9.55 0.05
CA PHE A 86 -1.84 -9.78 1.51
C PHE A 86 -2.87 -8.84 2.14
N PHE A 87 -2.88 -7.57 1.76
CA PHE A 87 -3.93 -6.64 2.18
C PHE A 87 -5.31 -7.08 1.72
N ALA A 88 -5.49 -7.40 0.44
CA ALA A 88 -6.79 -7.78 -0.11
C ALA A 88 -7.34 -9.04 0.57
N VAL A 89 -6.49 -10.06 0.81
CA VAL A 89 -6.90 -11.27 1.53
C VAL A 89 -7.27 -10.95 2.97
N SER A 90 -6.49 -10.11 3.66
CA SER A 90 -6.80 -9.65 5.01
C SER A 90 -8.17 -8.96 5.08
N ILE A 91 -8.42 -8.03 4.16
CA ILE A 91 -9.67 -7.28 4.04
C ILE A 91 -10.85 -8.22 3.77
N ILE A 92 -10.68 -9.18 2.85
CA ILE A 92 -11.73 -10.17 2.53
C ILE A 92 -12.05 -11.04 3.75
N ILE A 93 -11.03 -11.51 4.46
CA ILE A 93 -11.24 -12.33 5.66
C ILE A 93 -11.95 -11.50 6.74
N GLU A 94 -11.51 -10.27 6.97
CA GLU A 94 -12.10 -9.37 7.97
C GLU A 94 -13.60 -9.11 7.70
N TYR A 95 -13.99 -8.88 6.44
CA TYR A 95 -15.38 -8.55 6.12
C TYR A 95 -16.29 -9.75 5.90
N PHE A 96 -15.77 -10.88 5.41
CA PHE A 96 -16.60 -12.00 4.97
C PHE A 96 -16.45 -13.27 5.79
N VAL A 97 -15.45 -13.38 6.66
CA VAL A 97 -15.25 -14.56 7.49
C VAL A 97 -15.54 -14.22 8.94
N ASP A 98 -16.59 -14.84 9.48
CA ASP A 98 -17.01 -14.64 10.88
C ASP A 98 -16.06 -15.41 11.81
N LEU A 99 -14.87 -14.86 12.03
CA LEU A 99 -13.89 -15.40 12.96
C LEU A 99 -14.26 -15.03 14.40
N ASN A 100 -13.99 -15.93 15.34
CA ASN A 100 -13.99 -15.58 16.75
C ASN A 100 -12.86 -14.58 17.07
N LEU A 101 -12.87 -13.98 18.26
CA LEU A 101 -11.89 -12.98 18.67
C LEU A 101 -10.43 -13.42 18.43
N THR A 102 -10.08 -14.64 18.84
CA THR A 102 -8.73 -15.19 18.67
C THR A 102 -8.35 -15.35 17.20
N GLY A 103 -9.27 -15.84 16.38
CA GLY A 103 -9.07 -15.98 14.93
C GLY A 103 -8.87 -14.63 14.25
N ASN A 104 -9.66 -13.62 14.64
CA ASN A 104 -9.53 -12.27 14.09
C ASN A 104 -8.17 -11.63 14.44
N LEU A 105 -7.73 -11.74 15.70
CA LEU A 105 -6.41 -11.27 16.12
C LEU A 105 -5.28 -11.98 15.36
N LEU A 106 -5.35 -13.31 15.25
CA LEU A 106 -4.34 -14.09 14.54
C LEU A 106 -4.28 -13.73 13.04
N SER A 107 -5.44 -13.55 12.39
CA SER A 107 -5.52 -13.11 11.00
C SER A 107 -4.87 -11.74 10.84
N THR A 108 -5.32 -10.76 11.63
CA THR A 108 -4.84 -9.37 11.57
C THR A 108 -3.32 -9.28 11.79
N PHE A 109 -2.83 -9.85 12.90
CA PHE A 109 -1.39 -9.82 13.19
C PHE A 109 -0.57 -10.68 12.22
N GLY A 110 -1.15 -11.77 11.71
CA GLY A 110 -0.53 -12.64 10.72
C GLY A 110 -0.29 -11.91 9.39
N PHE A 111 -1.32 -11.31 8.81
CA PHE A 111 -1.19 -10.55 7.56
C PHE A 111 -0.32 -9.30 7.74
N MET A 112 -0.48 -8.58 8.86
CA MET A 112 0.41 -7.46 9.17
C MET A 112 1.86 -7.94 9.23
N GLY A 113 2.16 -9.04 9.93
CA GLY A 113 3.50 -9.63 9.98
C GLY A 113 4.06 -9.96 8.60
N LEU A 114 3.25 -10.56 7.71
CA LEU A 114 3.64 -10.87 6.33
C LEU A 114 3.96 -9.59 5.52
N ILE A 115 3.16 -8.55 5.66
CA ILE A 115 3.38 -7.26 4.99
C ILE A 115 4.69 -6.61 5.48
N LEU A 116 4.90 -6.56 6.80
CA LEU A 116 6.13 -6.00 7.40
C LEU A 116 7.38 -6.79 6.95
N LEU A 117 7.31 -8.12 6.94
CA LEU A 117 8.40 -8.97 6.43
C LEU A 117 8.67 -8.71 4.95
N THR A 118 7.63 -8.43 4.16
CA THR A 118 7.78 -8.11 2.74
C THR A 118 8.48 -6.77 2.53
N PHE A 119 8.21 -5.75 3.36
CA PHE A 119 8.96 -4.49 3.35
C PHE A 119 10.44 -4.66 3.69
N ILE A 120 10.76 -5.47 4.72
CA ILE A 120 12.15 -5.83 5.04
C ILE A 120 12.79 -6.54 3.85
N GLY A 121 12.10 -7.52 3.26
CA GLY A 121 12.56 -8.28 2.10
C GLY A 121 12.81 -7.41 0.87
N ALA A 122 11.93 -6.45 0.59
CA ALA A 122 12.09 -5.47 -0.47
C ALA A 122 13.34 -4.59 -0.26
N GLY A 123 13.58 -4.15 0.98
CA GLY A 123 14.79 -3.42 1.38
C GLY A 123 16.06 -4.22 1.14
N VAL A 124 16.09 -5.48 1.59
CA VAL A 124 17.18 -6.42 1.35
C VAL A 124 17.43 -6.60 -0.15
N ARG A 125 16.36 -6.81 -0.93
CA ARG A 125 16.45 -7.04 -2.38
C ARG A 125 17.01 -5.84 -3.13
N GLY A 126 16.53 -4.63 -2.82
CA GLY A 126 17.04 -3.40 -3.45
C GLY A 126 18.52 -3.16 -3.14
N MET A 127 18.93 -3.41 -1.88
CA MET A 127 20.34 -3.34 -1.47
C MET A 127 21.19 -4.41 -2.16
N GLN A 128 20.72 -5.65 -2.27
CA GLN A 128 21.42 -6.75 -2.94
C GLN A 128 21.76 -6.43 -4.40
N ILE A 129 20.81 -5.83 -5.11
CA ILE A 129 20.96 -5.53 -6.54
C ILE A 129 21.89 -4.35 -6.77
N THR A 130 21.82 -3.33 -5.91
CA THR A 130 22.44 -2.04 -6.19
C THR A 130 23.66 -1.70 -5.32
N GLY A 131 23.82 -2.39 -4.20
CA GLY A 131 24.78 -2.04 -3.15
C GLY A 131 24.47 -0.74 -2.41
N SER A 132 23.29 -0.13 -2.60
CA SER A 132 22.89 1.12 -1.96
C SER A 132 21.69 0.94 -1.03
N TRP A 133 21.86 1.32 0.24
CA TRP A 133 20.81 1.18 1.24
C TRP A 133 19.61 2.08 0.95
N LEU A 134 19.85 3.29 0.43
CA LEU A 134 18.81 4.23 0.00
C LEU A 134 17.94 3.64 -1.11
N LEU A 135 18.54 2.87 -2.03
CA LEU A 135 17.80 2.18 -3.07
C LEU A 135 17.05 0.95 -2.54
N GLY A 136 17.53 0.33 -1.45
CA GLY A 136 16.73 -0.62 -0.67
C GLY A 136 15.47 0.03 -0.10
N VAL A 137 15.60 1.19 0.55
CA VAL A 137 14.46 1.96 1.08
C VAL A 137 13.48 2.29 -0.03
N LEU A 138 13.96 2.82 -1.16
CA LEU A 138 13.13 3.14 -2.33
C LEU A 138 12.37 1.90 -2.84
N CYS A 139 13.02 0.73 -2.89
CA CYS A 139 12.39 -0.53 -3.29
C CYS A 139 11.18 -0.84 -2.40
N SER A 140 11.37 -0.72 -1.08
CA SER A 140 10.32 -0.96 -0.09
C SER A 140 9.17 0.04 -0.20
N VAL A 141 9.49 1.34 -0.25
CA VAL A 141 8.49 2.41 -0.38
C VAL A 141 7.68 2.26 -1.66
N TRP A 142 8.33 2.04 -2.81
CA TRP A 142 7.62 1.86 -4.07
C TRP A 142 6.71 0.63 -4.07
N SER A 143 7.15 -0.47 -3.43
CA SER A 143 6.32 -1.65 -3.24
C SER A 143 5.09 -1.34 -2.38
N ALA A 144 5.28 -0.57 -1.31
CA ALA A 144 4.20 -0.16 -0.42
C ALA A 144 3.18 0.74 -1.11
N LEU A 145 3.61 1.70 -1.93
CA LEU A 145 2.69 2.53 -2.73
C LEU A 145 1.74 1.68 -3.56
N LEU A 146 2.28 0.71 -4.29
CA LEU A 146 1.49 -0.22 -5.11
C LEU A 146 0.58 -1.12 -4.26
N GLY A 147 1.10 -1.66 -3.16
CA GLY A 147 0.33 -2.52 -2.27
C GLY A 147 -0.84 -1.79 -1.61
N VAL A 148 -0.61 -0.56 -1.15
CA VAL A 148 -1.65 0.30 -0.56
C VAL A 148 -2.72 0.65 -1.59
N LEU A 149 -2.35 1.03 -2.81
CA LEU A 149 -3.35 1.31 -3.86
C LEU A 149 -4.21 0.07 -4.19
N ILE A 150 -3.63 -1.12 -4.22
CA ILE A 150 -4.40 -2.37 -4.40
C ILE A 150 -5.34 -2.62 -3.20
N ALA A 151 -4.87 -2.36 -1.98
CA ALA A 151 -5.68 -2.48 -0.76
C ALA A 151 -6.87 -1.50 -0.80
N LEU A 152 -6.63 -0.26 -1.18
CA LEU A 152 -7.63 0.79 -1.36
C LEU A 152 -8.67 0.39 -2.41
N LEU A 153 -8.21 -0.06 -3.58
CA LEU A 153 -9.05 -0.56 -4.65
C LEU A 153 -9.97 -1.66 -4.14
N CYS A 154 -9.42 -2.63 -3.40
CA CYS A 154 -10.18 -3.73 -2.81
C CYS A 154 -11.21 -3.24 -1.78
N GLY A 155 -10.78 -2.47 -0.78
CA GLY A 155 -11.64 -1.97 0.30
C GLY A 155 -12.76 -1.06 -0.19
N MET A 156 -12.46 -0.15 -1.13
CA MET A 156 -13.47 0.71 -1.75
C MET A 156 -14.41 -0.06 -2.66
N THR A 157 -13.92 -1.05 -3.41
CA THR A 157 -14.78 -1.94 -4.21
C THR A 157 -15.75 -2.71 -3.32
N ILE A 158 -15.25 -3.31 -2.22
CA ILE A 158 -16.11 -3.99 -1.24
C ILE A 158 -17.13 -3.01 -0.67
N SER A 159 -16.72 -1.78 -0.37
CA SER A 159 -17.62 -0.74 0.15
C SER A 159 -18.73 -0.35 -0.81
N MET A 160 -18.46 -0.37 -2.12
CA MET A 160 -19.47 -0.04 -3.12
C MET A 160 -20.44 -1.19 -3.39
N PHE A 161 -19.93 -2.42 -3.53
CA PHE A 161 -20.73 -3.57 -3.94
C PHE A 161 -21.37 -4.34 -2.78
N PHE A 162 -20.81 -4.26 -1.57
CA PHE A 162 -21.25 -5.02 -0.40
C PHE A 162 -21.60 -4.10 0.77
N LEU A 163 -22.15 -2.92 0.49
CA LEU A 163 -22.43 -1.91 1.51
C LEU A 163 -23.32 -2.43 2.65
N GLN A 164 -24.32 -3.25 2.33
CA GLN A 164 -25.21 -3.86 3.33
C GLN A 164 -24.47 -4.70 4.39
N ARG A 165 -23.39 -5.39 3.98
CA ARG A 165 -22.54 -6.16 4.89
C ARG A 165 -21.77 -5.24 5.82
N LEU A 166 -21.27 -4.12 5.31
CA LEU A 166 -20.56 -3.12 6.11
C LEU A 166 -21.48 -2.37 7.06
N GLU A 167 -22.69 -2.04 6.61
CA GLU A 167 -23.72 -1.42 7.45
C GLU A 167 -24.00 -2.30 8.68
N ALA A 168 -24.18 -3.61 8.48
CA ALA A 168 -24.42 -4.56 9.56
C ALA A 168 -23.26 -4.61 10.58
N ILE A 169 -22.01 -4.52 10.12
CA ILE A 169 -20.82 -4.51 11.00
C ILE A 169 -20.67 -3.15 11.71
N SER A 170 -21.03 -2.05 11.04
CA SER A 170 -20.89 -0.68 11.55
C SER A 170 -22.00 -0.26 12.51
N ALA A 171 -23.17 -0.91 12.44
CA ALA A 171 -24.34 -0.60 13.29
C ALA A 171 -24.04 -0.78 14.79
N ASP A 172 -23.07 -1.63 15.13
CA ASP A 172 -22.64 -1.86 16.50
C ASP A 172 -21.64 -0.79 17.02
N TYR A 173 -21.13 0.09 16.14
CA TYR A 173 -19.93 0.89 16.42
C TYR A 173 -20.12 2.42 16.53
N VAL A 174 -21.33 2.98 16.39
CA VAL A 174 -21.51 4.44 16.37
C VAL A 174 -22.47 4.99 17.43
N PRO A 175 -21.93 5.50 18.55
CA PRO A 175 -22.48 6.65 19.25
C PRO A 175 -22.00 7.95 18.55
N GLY A 176 -22.86 8.59 17.74
CA GLY A 176 -22.94 10.07 17.78
C GLY A 176 -22.67 10.98 16.56
N ALA A 177 -22.31 10.53 15.35
CA ALA A 177 -21.98 11.50 14.28
C ALA A 177 -22.75 11.39 12.95
N LEU A 178 -23.08 10.18 12.47
CA LEU A 178 -23.80 9.99 11.22
C LEU A 178 -25.04 9.14 11.47
N SER A 179 -26.22 9.69 11.16
CA SER A 179 -27.50 9.00 11.32
C SER A 179 -27.77 7.94 10.24
N ASP A 180 -26.97 7.95 9.17
CA ASP A 180 -27.06 7.02 8.05
C ASP A 180 -25.91 6.00 8.10
N PRO A 181 -26.19 4.71 8.38
CA PRO A 181 -25.18 3.64 8.42
C PRO A 181 -24.38 3.52 7.12
N ALA A 182 -25.02 3.76 5.97
CA ALA A 182 -24.38 3.70 4.67
C ALA A 182 -23.27 4.75 4.54
N THR A 183 -23.60 6.01 4.84
CA THR A 183 -22.64 7.12 4.85
C THR A 183 -21.54 6.89 5.88
N SER A 184 -21.85 6.32 7.04
CA SER A 184 -20.86 6.01 8.07
C SER A 184 -19.86 4.95 7.61
N ALA A 185 -20.33 3.86 7.00
CA ALA A 185 -19.45 2.82 6.46
C ALA A 185 -18.52 3.38 5.35
N LEU A 186 -19.08 4.19 4.44
CA LEU A 186 -18.31 4.84 3.38
C LEU A 186 -17.27 5.83 3.92
N PHE A 187 -17.61 6.59 4.96
CA PHE A 187 -16.66 7.48 5.63
C PHE A 187 -15.52 6.69 6.28
N SER A 188 -15.82 5.64 7.05
CA SER A 188 -14.80 4.79 7.68
C SER A 188 -13.85 4.18 6.65
N THR A 189 -14.36 3.77 5.48
CA THR A 189 -13.50 3.30 4.38
C THR A 189 -12.57 4.39 3.86
N LEU A 190 -13.07 5.63 3.65
CA LEU A 190 -12.23 6.74 3.21
C LEU A 190 -11.21 7.17 4.27
N ASP A 191 -11.59 7.13 5.54
CA ASP A 191 -10.71 7.45 6.67
C ASP A 191 -9.57 6.43 6.78
N ASN A 192 -9.91 5.13 6.74
CA ASN A 192 -8.93 4.06 6.70
C ASN A 192 -8.01 4.18 5.48
N ALA A 193 -8.57 4.46 4.29
CA ALA A 193 -7.78 4.67 3.08
C ALA A 193 -6.80 5.84 3.22
N SER A 194 -7.24 6.95 3.82
CA SER A 194 -6.43 8.15 4.05
C SER A 194 -5.23 7.85 4.95
N SER A 195 -5.45 7.10 6.03
CA SER A 195 -4.40 6.71 6.97
C SER A 195 -3.39 5.77 6.33
N HIS A 196 -3.84 4.76 5.56
CA HIS A 196 -2.95 3.83 4.88
C HIS A 196 -2.12 4.49 3.77
N LEU A 197 -2.69 5.47 3.06
CA LEU A 197 -1.96 6.29 2.10
C LEU A 197 -0.79 7.00 2.79
N PHE A 198 -0.98 7.53 4.00
CA PHE A 198 0.08 8.23 4.72
C PHE A 198 1.08 7.30 5.43
N GLU A 199 0.59 6.33 6.19
CA GLU A 199 1.37 5.48 7.09
C GLU A 199 2.15 4.38 6.37
N GLY A 200 1.55 3.78 5.34
CA GLY A 200 2.15 2.66 4.59
C GLY A 200 3.58 2.94 4.09
N PRO A 201 3.83 4.07 3.39
CA PRO A 201 5.17 4.46 2.97
C PRO A 201 6.14 4.68 4.13
N ILE A 202 5.67 5.21 5.28
CA ILE A 202 6.50 5.47 6.46
C ILE A 202 6.98 4.14 7.03
N TYR A 203 6.07 3.19 7.27
CA TYR A 203 6.44 1.86 7.75
C TYR A 203 7.36 1.13 6.77
N ALA A 204 7.07 1.22 5.48
CA ALA A 204 7.89 0.64 4.44
C ALA A 204 9.30 1.26 4.38
N ALA A 205 9.44 2.56 4.61
CA ALA A 205 10.73 3.22 4.65
C ALA A 205 11.57 2.75 5.85
N LEU A 206 10.98 2.71 7.04
CA LEU A 206 11.63 2.27 8.27
C LEU A 206 12.08 0.81 8.18
N LEU A 207 11.17 -0.08 7.76
CA LEU A 207 11.46 -1.51 7.65
C LEU A 207 12.36 -1.85 6.46
N GLY A 208 12.22 -1.12 5.35
CA GLY A 208 13.12 -1.22 4.21
C GLY A 208 14.55 -0.81 4.58
N ALA A 209 14.71 0.26 5.37
CA ALA A 209 16.01 0.67 5.90
C ALA A 209 16.61 -0.40 6.80
N LEU A 210 15.80 -0.96 7.72
CA LEU A 210 16.21 -2.07 8.59
C LEU A 210 16.71 -3.26 7.76
N GLY A 211 15.94 -3.69 6.76
CA GLY A 211 16.33 -4.79 5.86
C GLY A 211 17.63 -4.51 5.11
N ALA A 212 17.78 -3.32 4.52
CA ALA A 212 18.99 -2.92 3.81
C ALA A 212 20.23 -2.90 4.73
N LEU A 213 20.09 -2.42 5.97
CA LEU A 213 21.16 -2.39 6.97
C LEU A 213 21.56 -3.79 7.44
N ILE A 214 20.58 -4.68 7.68
CA ILE A 214 20.83 -6.09 8.00
C ILE A 214 21.68 -6.71 6.89
N PHE A 215 21.27 -6.57 5.63
CA PHE A 215 22.02 -7.13 4.51
C PHE A 215 23.47 -6.63 4.46
N THR A 216 23.65 -5.31 4.64
CA THR A 216 24.98 -4.67 4.62
C THR A 216 25.91 -5.21 5.71
N ARG A 217 25.39 -5.46 6.93
CA ARG A 217 26.22 -5.94 8.04
C ARG A 217 26.61 -7.40 7.90
N PHE A 218 25.69 -8.27 7.49
CA PHE A 218 25.94 -9.71 7.48
C PHE A 218 26.63 -10.21 6.21
N PHE A 219 26.26 -9.72 5.02
CA PHE A 219 26.71 -10.35 3.76
C PHE A 219 27.95 -9.69 3.16
N THR A 220 28.11 -8.37 3.31
CA THR A 220 29.29 -7.65 2.80
C THR A 220 30.55 -7.99 3.61
N ARG A 221 30.42 -8.21 4.92
CA ARG A 221 31.55 -8.67 5.76
C ARG A 221 32.01 -10.08 5.39
N ARG A 222 31.06 -11.00 5.12
CA ARG A 222 31.37 -12.38 4.75
C ARG A 222 32.09 -12.49 3.41
N ARG A 223 31.75 -11.65 2.42
CA ARG A 223 32.47 -11.62 1.12
C ARG A 223 33.92 -11.14 1.25
N ARG A 224 34.20 -10.13 2.09
CA ARG A 224 35.57 -9.66 2.33
C ARG A 224 36.43 -10.71 3.02
N PHE A 225 35.86 -11.45 3.97
CA PHE A 225 36.57 -12.53 4.66
C PHE A 225 36.94 -13.67 3.70
N LEU A 226 36.02 -14.06 2.81
CA LEU A 226 36.27 -15.12 1.82
C LEU A 226 37.25 -14.70 0.70
N SER A 227 37.35 -13.41 0.37
CA SER A 227 38.35 -12.93 -0.59
C SER A 227 39.76 -12.82 0.00
N GLN A 228 39.89 -12.75 1.33
CA GLN A 228 41.19 -12.73 2.02
C GLN A 228 41.72 -14.13 2.35
N ALA A 229 40.86 -15.15 2.31
CA ALA A 229 41.22 -16.55 2.54
C ALA A 229 41.66 -17.29 1.25
N LYS A 230 41.72 -16.59 0.11
CA LYS A 230 42.23 -17.07 -1.18
C LYS A 230 43.50 -16.32 -1.52
#